data_AF-A0A950WR54-F1
#
_entry.id   AF-A0A950WR54-F1
#
_cell.length_a   1.000
_cell.length_b   1.000
_cell.length_c   1.000
_cell.angle_alpha   90.00
_cell.angle_beta   90.00
_cell.angle_gamma   90.00
#
_symmetry.space_group_name_H-M   'P 1'
#
loop_
_entity.id
_entity.type
_entity.pdbx_description
1 polymer ?
#
loop_
_entity_poly.entity_id
_entity_poly.type
_entity_poly.pdbx_seq_one_letter_code
_entity_poly.pdbx_strand_id
1 'polypeptide(L)' 'MPLSKFQSDVLRLLAAQRSPDSYIAGGIAINREGPRFSRDIDIFQDTVARLESAVRADEAALAAA' A
#
# COMPACT_ATOMS: atom_id res chain seq x y z
N MET A 1 10.63 8.46 3.85
CA MET A 1 9.34 8.70 4.51
C MET A 1 9.50 8.43 6.00
N PRO A 2 9.41 9.44 6.88
CA PRO A 2 9.41 9.21 8.32
C PRO A 2 8.05 8.64 8.74
N LEU A 3 7.96 7.32 8.85
CA LEU A 3 6.75 6.63 9.29
C LEU A 3 6.75 6.50 10.82
N SER A 4 5.60 6.73 11.45
CA SER A 4 5.42 6.36 12.85
C SER A 4 5.43 4.84 13.02
N LYS A 5 5.55 4.37 14.26
CA LYS A 5 5.43 2.93 14.56
C LYS A 5 4.10 2.39 14.07
N PHE A 6 3.00 3.07 14.38
CA PHE A 6 1.66 2.67 13.94
C PHE A 6 1.55 2.58 12.42
N GLN A 7 2.01 3.61 11.68
CA GLN A 7 1.99 3.60 10.22
C GLN A 7 2.83 2.46 9.64
N SER A 8 4.01 2.19 10.23
CA SER A 8 4.86 1.08 9.79
C SER A 8 4.21 -0.28 10.03
N ASP A 9 3.52 -0.46 11.15
CA ASP A 9 2.84 -1.71 11.49
C ASP A 9 1.64 -1.96 10.56
N VAL A 10 0.82 -0.94 10.31
CA VAL A 10 -0.27 -1.00 9.32
C VAL A 10 0.26 -1.33 7.93
N LEU A 11 1.32 -0.66 7.47
CA LEU A 11 1.88 -0.92 6.14
C LEU A 11 2.45 -2.34 6.02
N ARG A 12 3.02 -2.92 7.07
CA ARG A 12 3.47 -4.33 7.05
C ARG A 12 2.30 -5.29 6.95
N LEU A 13 1.19 -5.01 7.65
CA LEU A 13 -0.02 -5.81 7.57
C LEU A 13 -0.61 -5.80 6.14
N LEU A 14 -0.72 -4.62 5.53
CA LEU A 14 -1.20 -4.47 4.14
C LEU A 14 -0.22 -5.06 3.11
N ALA A 15 1.09 -4.96 3.37
CA ALA A 15 2.12 -5.53 2.51
C ALA A 15 2.03 -7.06 2.39
N ALA A 16 1.60 -7.74 3.46
CA ALA A 16 1.42 -9.20 3.47
C ALA A 16 0.32 -9.68 2.51
N GLN A 17 -0.62 -8.80 2.13
CA GLN A 17 -1.73 -9.10 1.23
C GLN A 17 -1.44 -8.76 -0.24
N ARG A 18 -0.23 -8.26 -0.54
CA ARG A 18 0.13 -7.85 -1.90
C ARG A 18 0.46 -9.05 -2.78
N SER A 19 0.06 -8.96 -4.04
CA SER A 19 0.40 -9.89 -5.10
C SER A 19 1.42 -9.27 -6.06
N PRO A 20 2.02 -10.04 -6.99
CA PRO A 20 2.83 -9.48 -8.07
C PRO A 20 2.10 -8.45 -8.95
N ASP A 21 0.76 -8.45 -8.93
CA ASP A 21 -0.07 -7.50 -9.66
C ASP A 21 -0.32 -6.18 -8.88
N SER A 22 0.22 -6.07 -7.67
CA SER A 22 0.14 -4.85 -6.84
C SER A 22 1.34 -3.95 -7.09
N TYR A 23 1.12 -2.71 -7.51
CA TYR A 23 2.21 -1.78 -7.78
C TYR A 23 2.04 -0.44 -7.05
N ILE A 24 3.17 0.06 -6.57
CA ILE A 24 3.26 1.38 -5.95
C ILE A 24 3.21 2.44 -7.05
N ALA A 25 2.32 3.42 -6.89
CA ALA A 25 2.07 4.46 -7.87
C ALA A 25 2.19 5.87 -7.25
N GLY A 26 1.82 6.88 -8.03
CA GLY A 26 1.69 8.25 -7.57
C GLY A 26 2.99 8.91 -7.14
N GLY A 27 2.87 9.88 -6.24
CA GLY A 27 3.97 10.77 -5.88
C GLY A 27 5.16 10.06 -5.24
N ILE A 28 4.94 8.94 -4.55
CA ILE A 28 6.01 8.14 -3.95
C ILE A 28 6.78 7.33 -5.00
N ALA A 29 6.10 6.82 -6.04
CA ALA A 29 6.75 6.13 -7.15
C ALA A 29 7.57 7.11 -8.01
N ILE A 30 7.00 8.27 -8.34
CA ILE A 30 7.67 9.30 -9.14
C ILE A 30 8.91 9.83 -8.42
N ASN A 31 8.83 10.02 -7.11
CA ASN A 31 9.92 10.55 -6.29
C ASN A 31 10.67 9.44 -5.52
N ARG A 32 10.77 8.23 -6.09
CA ARG A 32 11.38 7.08 -5.39
C ARG A 32 12.78 7.36 -4.86
N GLU A 33 13.60 8.06 -5.64
CA GLU A 33 14.99 8.41 -5.32
C GLU A 33 15.18 9.90 -5.02
N GLY A 34 14.08 10.67 -4.99
CA GLY A 34 14.12 12.11 -4.77
C GLY A 34 14.04 12.51 -3.29
N PRO A 35 14.37 13.76 -2.94
CA PRO A 35 14.46 14.21 -1.55
C PRO A 35 13.09 14.47 -0.89
N ARG A 36 12.01 14.56 -1.67
CA ARG A 36 10.66 14.87 -1.18
C ARG A 36 10.05 13.71 -0.38
N PHE A 37 9.38 14.01 0.73
CA PHE A 37 8.51 13.04 1.40
C PHE A 37 7.08 13.10 0.84
N SER A 38 6.44 11.95 0.64
CA SER A 38 5.01 11.88 0.32
C SER A 38 4.16 11.97 1.58
N ARG A 39 2.84 12.14 1.46
CA ARG A 39 1.93 12.08 2.61
C ARG A 39 1.04 10.83 2.59
N ASP A 40 1.17 10.06 1.53
CA ASP A 40 0.32 8.97 1.09
C ASP A 40 1.16 7.91 0.37
N ILE A 41 0.56 6.74 0.19
CA ILE A 41 1.08 5.64 -0.62
C ILE A 41 -0.07 5.13 -1.47
N ASP A 42 0.09 5.24 -2.78
CA ASP A 42 -0.87 4.74 -3.74
C ASP A 42 -0.50 3.31 -4.16
N ILE A 43 -1.44 2.36 -4.01
CA ILE A 43 -1.27 0.97 -4.45
C ILE A 43 -2.33 0.69 -5.52
N PHE A 44 -1.89 0.35 -6.72
CA PHE A 44 -2.77 0.12 -7.87
C PHE A 44 -2.82 -1.36 -8.23
N GLN A 45 -3.82 -1.74 -9.03
CA GLN A 45 -4.02 -3.07 -9.59
C GLN A 45 -4.41 -2.95 -11.07
N ASP A 46 -4.01 -3.93 -11.88
CA ASP A 46 -4.24 -3.90 -13.33
C ASP A 46 -5.71 -3.99 -13.74
N THR A 47 -6.56 -4.57 -12.87
CA THR A 47 -7.99 -4.78 -13.16
C THR A 47 -8.85 -4.47 -11.94
N VAL A 48 -10.11 -4.11 -12.18
CA VAL A 48 -11.11 -3.88 -11.13
C VAL A 48 -11.31 -5.12 -10.27
N ALA A 49 -11.40 -6.31 -10.86
CA ALA A 49 -11.56 -7.55 -10.11
C ALA A 49 -10.39 -7.81 -9.14
N ARG A 50 -9.15 -7.50 -9.55
CA ARG A 50 -7.97 -7.60 -8.68
C ARG A 50 -7.98 -6.53 -7.59
N LEU A 51 -8.37 -5.30 -7.91
CA LEU A 51 -8.58 -4.23 -6.94
C LEU A 51 -9.57 -4.64 -5.85
N GLU A 52 -10.73 -5.16 -6.23
CA GLU A 52 -11.72 -5.63 -5.28
C GLU A 52 -11.20 -6.76 -4.39
N SER A 53 -10.47 -7.72 -4.97
CA SER A 53 -9.87 -8.81 -4.20
C SER A 53 -8.84 -8.30 -3.21
N ALA A 54 -7.99 -7.36 -3.62
CA ALA A 54 -6.98 -6.73 -2.76
C ALA A 54 -7.63 -5.96 -1.60
N VAL A 55 -8.66 -5.16 -1.89
CA VAL A 55 -9.40 -4.39 -0.88
C VAL A 55 -10.04 -5.31 0.16
N ARG A 56 -10.73 -6.38 -0.28
CA ARG A 56 -11.33 -7.35 0.65
C ARG A 56 -10.29 -8.02 1.56
N ALA A 57 -9.12 -8.35 1.02
CA ALA A 57 -8.04 -8.96 1.80
C ALA A 57 -7.42 -7.98 2.81
N ASP A 58 -7.30 -6.71 2.44
CA ASP A 58 -6.81 -5.64 3.32
C ASP A 58 -7.82 -5.35 4.44
N GLU A 59 -9.10 -5.21 4.13
CA GLU A 59 -10.18 -5.00 5.12
C GLU A 59 -10.23 -6.14 6.14
N ALA A 60 -10.18 -7.39 5.66
CA ALA A 60 -10.18 -8.56 6.54
C ALA A 60 -8.95 -8.60 7.46
N ALA A 61 -7.76 -8.26 6.94
CA ALA A 61 -6.54 -8.21 7.74
C ALA A 61 -6.59 -7.11 8.80
N LEU A 62 -7.03 -5.90 8.42
CA LEU A 62 -7.15 -4.76 9.32
C LEU A 62 -8.18 -5.00 10.44
N ALA A 63 -9.30 -5.66 10.14
CA ALA A 63 -10.32 -5.95 11.14
C ALA A 63 -9.91 -7.03 12.15
N ALA A 64 -8.93 -7.87 11.80
CA ALA A 64 -8.44 -8.97 12.62
C ALA A 64 -7.22 -8.61 13.50
N ALA A 65 -6.65 -7.42 13.33
CA ALA A 65 -5.46 -6.94 14.03
C ALA A 65 -5.82 -6.14 15.30
#